data_AF-A0A3E2BKI4-F1
#
_entry.id   AF-A0A3E2BKI4-F1
#
_cell.length_a   1.000
_cell.length_b   1.000
_cell.length_c   1.000
_cell.angle_alpha   90.00
_cell.angle_beta   90.00
_cell.angle_gamma   90.00
#
_symmetry.space_group_name_H-M   'P 1'
#
loop_
_entity.id
_entity.type
_entity.pdbx_description
1 polymer ?
#
loop_
_entity_poly.entity_id
_entity_poly.type
_entity_poly.pdbx_seq_one_letter_code
_entity_poly.pdbx_strand_id
1 'polypeptide(L)'
;MAGKNFFVEKSLFLINYRSGARKLTNPNRIKLTEMSQFDLKKLLPCYQEVAILKYGGTLDFKRLEKSMEPVRLGREEFSNQHLEMLERDNLFPAWWKLPKLIGPELEVLKGAFRNIQPRDQDLVQKLFDIFKNIEVLSCLLRVICPQHYGIYSAPVENLLSIKAETPVRKYLVYLENLTELQEEYGLERIADVDMALFALCCLLNEGYIRQNPEYHQIYLDYLERPNLVKKISARNALRNIRQENIYYLDLAESFLENDPEIAGILAGKELECLINRLFSELQTRHKIYPPGPMPEKLEELALRKVFSDQVKEDIQKWWDTRNDCVHLNLAEASEPELNQLRARVRQMITGLWEIKDRIES
;
A
#
# COMPACT_ATOMS: atom_id res chain seq x y z
N MET A 1 -24.38 -1.42 -8.79
CA MET A 1 -24.71 -1.12 -7.38
C MET A 1 -23.39 -0.99 -6.65
N ALA A 2 -23.03 0.26 -6.36
CA ALA A 2 -21.75 0.66 -5.80
C ALA A 2 -21.86 0.82 -4.28
N GLY A 3 -20.74 0.64 -3.60
CA GLY A 3 -20.57 0.98 -2.20
C GLY A 3 -20.72 -0.21 -1.27
N LYS A 4 -19.57 -0.78 -0.87
CA LYS A 4 -19.29 -1.21 0.51
C LYS A 4 -17.84 -1.68 0.64
N ASN A 5 -17.21 -1.21 1.73
CA ASN A 5 -15.96 -1.64 2.35
C ASN A 5 -14.69 -0.88 1.94
N PHE A 6 -14.65 0.41 2.28
CA PHE A 6 -13.41 1.10 2.68
C PHE A 6 -13.41 1.21 4.20
N PHE A 7 -12.92 0.16 4.87
CA PHE A 7 -12.53 0.20 6.29
C PHE A 7 -11.36 -0.77 6.41
N VAL A 8 -10.20 -0.34 5.94
CA VAL A 8 -8.94 -0.99 6.31
C VAL A 8 -8.49 -0.35 7.61
N GLU A 9 -8.47 -1.22 8.62
CA GLU A 9 -7.94 -1.11 9.97
C GLU A 9 -7.08 0.12 10.33
N LYS A 10 -7.50 0.74 11.44
CA LYS A 10 -6.93 1.87 12.19
C LYS A 10 -5.48 1.70 12.72
N SER A 11 -4.61 0.90 12.10
CA SER A 11 -3.37 0.46 12.79
C SER A 11 -2.06 0.61 12.03
N LEU A 12 -2.04 1.28 10.87
CA LEU A 12 -0.83 1.34 10.01
C LEU A 12 -0.11 2.69 9.95
N PHE A 13 -0.57 3.73 10.65
CA PHE A 13 -0.03 5.10 10.49
C PHE A 13 0.92 5.61 11.58
N LEU A 14 1.19 4.84 12.64
CA LEU A 14 2.10 5.29 13.69
C LEU A 14 3.57 4.93 13.37
N ILE A 15 4.21 5.79 12.57
CA ILE A 15 5.68 5.83 12.46
C ILE A 15 6.23 6.31 13.80
N ASN A 16 6.99 5.45 14.48
CA ASN A 16 7.73 5.75 15.69
C ASN A 16 8.68 6.95 15.50
N TYR A 17 8.27 8.14 15.95
CA TYR A 17 9.19 9.23 16.32
C TYR A 17 9.43 9.14 17.84
N ARG A 18 10.47 8.41 18.25
CA ARG A 18 11.05 8.53 19.60
C ARG A 18 12.47 9.05 19.48
N SER A 19 12.63 10.36 19.62
CA SER A 19 13.91 11.00 19.92
C SER A 19 14.19 10.91 21.42
N GLY A 20 15.31 10.28 21.80
CA GLY A 20 16.13 10.70 22.94
C GLY A 20 15.72 10.25 24.35
N ALA A 21 16.40 9.18 24.80
CA ALA A 21 16.93 8.96 26.15
C ALA A 21 15.98 8.68 27.34
N ARG A 22 15.93 7.41 27.76
CA ARG A 22 16.34 6.95 29.10
C ARG A 22 16.67 5.46 29.06
N LYS A 23 17.93 5.11 29.37
CA LYS A 23 18.36 3.73 29.63
C LYS A 23 17.72 3.26 30.94
N LEU A 24 16.79 2.33 30.87
CA LEU A 24 16.44 1.47 32.00
C LEU A 24 16.72 0.03 31.56
N THR A 25 17.86 -0.49 32.02
CA THR A 25 18.24 -1.90 31.92
C THR A 25 17.37 -2.69 32.88
N ASN A 26 16.46 -3.51 32.36
CA ASN A 26 15.77 -4.53 33.15
C ASN A 26 16.25 -5.92 32.70
N PRO A 27 16.93 -6.71 33.56
CA PRO A 27 17.62 -7.95 33.16
C PRO A 27 16.72 -9.20 33.08
N ASN A 28 15.39 -9.07 33.16
CA ASN A 28 14.48 -10.21 32.98
C ASN A 28 14.06 -10.37 31.52
N ARG A 29 15.02 -10.78 30.68
CA ARG A 29 14.74 -11.28 29.33
C ARG A 29 14.16 -12.68 29.47
N ILE A 30 12.84 -12.75 29.65
CA ILE A 30 12.05 -13.95 29.47
C ILE A 30 12.50 -14.57 28.14
N LYS A 31 12.89 -15.84 28.16
CA LYS A 31 13.11 -16.63 26.95
C LYS A 31 11.83 -16.53 26.12
N LEU A 32 11.85 -15.69 25.09
CA LEU A 32 10.89 -15.71 24.00
C LEU A 32 11.06 -17.09 23.35
N THR A 33 10.31 -18.07 23.84
CA THR A 33 9.92 -19.25 23.08
C THR A 33 9.52 -18.78 21.68
N GLU A 34 10.00 -19.46 20.65
CA GLU A 34 9.73 -19.16 19.23
C GLU A 34 8.23 -19.00 18.98
N MET A 35 7.72 -17.79 19.14
CA MET A 35 6.36 -17.46 18.80
C MET A 35 6.32 -17.39 17.28
N SER A 36 5.74 -18.40 16.63
CA SER A 36 5.48 -18.51 15.19
C SER A 36 5.24 -17.14 14.54
N GLN A 37 6.18 -16.65 13.74
CA GLN A 37 6.02 -15.44 12.93
C GLN A 37 4.94 -15.67 11.86
N PHE A 38 4.24 -14.61 11.42
CA PHE A 38 3.38 -14.71 10.24
C PHE A 38 4.19 -15.25 9.06
N ASP A 39 3.66 -16.27 8.40
CA ASP A 39 4.29 -16.93 7.27
C ASP A 39 3.28 -17.03 6.12
N LEU A 40 3.52 -16.26 5.06
CA LEU A 40 2.68 -16.21 3.88
C LEU A 40 2.58 -17.59 3.20
N LYS A 41 3.63 -18.42 3.29
CA LYS A 41 3.68 -19.74 2.66
C LYS A 41 2.59 -20.68 3.18
N LYS A 42 2.15 -20.51 4.43
CA LYS A 42 1.06 -21.29 5.03
C LYS A 42 -0.28 -21.12 4.31
N LEU A 43 -0.47 -20.04 3.54
CA LEU A 43 -1.69 -19.78 2.79
C LEU A 43 -1.73 -20.42 1.40
N LEU A 44 -0.59 -20.85 0.86
CA LEU A 44 -0.53 -21.47 -0.46
C LEU A 44 -1.40 -22.75 -0.56
N PRO A 45 -1.37 -23.68 0.40
CA PRO A 45 -2.24 -24.86 0.36
C PRO A 45 -3.74 -24.52 0.40
N CYS A 46 -4.09 -23.37 0.96
CA CYS A 46 -5.48 -22.92 1.14
C CYS A 46 -6.06 -22.29 -0.14
N TYR A 47 -5.21 -21.92 -1.11
CA TYR A 47 -5.62 -21.17 -2.29
C TYR A 47 -6.82 -21.79 -3.01
N GLN A 48 -6.76 -23.11 -3.28
CA GLN A 48 -7.79 -23.78 -4.06
C GLN A 48 -9.13 -23.79 -3.33
N GLU A 49 -9.15 -24.08 -2.04
CA GLU A 49 -10.37 -24.08 -1.23
C GLU A 49 -10.96 -22.67 -1.16
N VAL A 50 -10.13 -21.67 -0.83
CA VAL A 50 -10.54 -20.28 -0.73
C VAL A 50 -11.13 -19.75 -2.04
N ALA A 51 -10.50 -20.09 -3.17
CA ALA A 51 -10.99 -19.70 -4.48
C ALA A 51 -12.29 -20.44 -4.87
N ILE A 52 -12.47 -21.70 -4.48
CA ILE A 52 -13.74 -22.42 -4.63
C ILE A 52 -14.84 -21.73 -3.83
N LEU A 53 -14.59 -21.41 -2.56
CA LEU A 53 -15.57 -20.78 -1.69
C LEU A 53 -15.99 -19.40 -2.20
N LYS A 54 -15.05 -18.62 -2.75
CA LYS A 54 -15.32 -17.25 -3.21
C LYS A 54 -15.86 -17.15 -4.64
N TYR A 55 -15.32 -17.95 -5.56
CA TYR A 55 -15.55 -17.81 -7.01
C TYR A 55 -16.05 -19.09 -7.69
N GLY A 56 -16.26 -20.17 -6.94
CA GLY A 56 -16.70 -21.46 -7.48
C GLY A 56 -15.59 -22.31 -8.11
N GLY A 57 -14.33 -21.85 -8.10
CA GLY A 57 -13.18 -22.66 -8.46
C GLY A 57 -11.93 -21.84 -8.81
N THR A 58 -10.97 -22.49 -9.47
CA THR A 58 -9.72 -21.91 -9.98
C THR A 58 -9.45 -22.42 -11.40
N LEU A 59 -8.65 -21.69 -12.17
CA LEU A 59 -8.14 -22.22 -13.44
C LEU A 59 -7.41 -23.54 -13.21
N ASP A 60 -7.43 -24.45 -14.20
CA ASP A 60 -6.61 -25.67 -14.17
C ASP A 60 -5.17 -25.33 -14.54
N PHE A 61 -4.46 -24.69 -13.59
CA PHE A 61 -3.09 -24.23 -13.79
C PHE A 61 -2.15 -25.37 -14.18
N LYS A 62 -2.34 -26.58 -13.62
CA LYS A 62 -1.49 -27.73 -13.95
C LYS A 62 -1.61 -28.11 -15.43
N ARG A 63 -2.83 -28.16 -15.97
CA ARG A 63 -3.07 -28.44 -17.39
C ARG A 63 -2.60 -27.30 -18.28
N LEU A 64 -2.88 -26.06 -17.90
CA LEU A 64 -2.54 -24.87 -18.69
C LEU A 64 -1.03 -24.66 -18.76
N GLU A 65 -0.33 -24.71 -17.62
CA GLU A 65 1.14 -24.58 -17.55
C GLU A 65 1.83 -25.69 -18.35
N LYS A 66 1.35 -26.93 -18.24
CA LYS A 66 1.89 -28.05 -19.02
C LYS A 66 1.72 -27.86 -20.53
N SER A 67 0.57 -27.32 -20.94
CA SER A 67 0.28 -27.07 -22.36
C SER A 67 1.10 -25.90 -22.92
N MET A 68 1.47 -24.93 -22.08
CA MET A 68 2.24 -23.74 -22.47
C MET A 68 3.76 -23.92 -22.33
N GLU A 69 4.22 -25.01 -21.69
CA GLU A 69 5.64 -25.32 -21.54
C GLU A 69 6.41 -25.40 -22.87
N PRO A 70 5.90 -26.05 -23.95
CA PRO A 70 6.59 -26.08 -25.23
C PRO A 70 6.88 -24.69 -25.80
N VAL A 71 5.96 -23.74 -25.63
CA VAL A 71 6.13 -22.34 -26.03
C VAL A 71 7.26 -21.69 -25.22
N ARG A 72 7.22 -21.83 -23.89
CA ARG A 72 8.28 -21.29 -23.00
C ARG A 72 9.66 -21.84 -23.35
N LEU A 73 9.74 -23.13 -23.68
CA LEU A 73 10.98 -23.82 -24.05
C LEU A 73 11.42 -23.57 -25.50
N GLY A 74 10.63 -22.81 -26.27
CA GLY A 74 10.91 -22.53 -27.69
C GLY A 74 10.80 -23.74 -28.61
N ARG A 75 10.11 -24.79 -28.17
CA ARG A 75 9.82 -26.00 -28.96
C ARG A 75 8.61 -25.81 -29.86
N GLU A 76 7.76 -24.84 -29.55
CA GLU A 76 6.56 -24.49 -30.29
C GLU A 76 6.43 -22.97 -30.40
N GLU A 77 5.89 -22.48 -31.52
CA GLU A 77 5.55 -21.06 -31.68
C GLU A 77 4.20 -20.75 -31.05
N PHE A 78 4.10 -19.59 -30.42
CA PHE A 78 2.82 -19.12 -29.90
C PHE A 78 1.82 -18.89 -31.04
N SER A 79 0.57 -19.29 -30.81
CA SER A 79 -0.45 -19.36 -31.86
C SER A 79 -1.86 -19.26 -31.26
N ASN A 80 -2.88 -19.11 -32.11
CA ASN A 80 -4.28 -19.07 -31.68
C ASN A 80 -4.71 -20.32 -30.89
N GLN A 81 -4.13 -21.49 -31.18
CA GLN A 81 -4.43 -22.71 -30.45
C GLN A 81 -4.15 -22.55 -28.95
N HIS A 82 -3.09 -21.82 -28.59
CA HIS A 82 -2.73 -21.54 -27.20
C HIS A 82 -3.74 -20.62 -26.52
N LEU A 83 -4.25 -19.62 -27.23
CA LEU A 83 -5.33 -18.76 -26.73
C LEU A 83 -6.63 -19.54 -26.54
N GLU A 84 -6.98 -20.41 -27.49
CA GLU A 84 -8.15 -21.28 -27.38
C GLU A 84 -8.05 -22.23 -26.18
N MET A 85 -6.85 -22.65 -25.76
CA MET A 85 -6.70 -23.48 -24.55
C MET A 85 -7.15 -22.74 -23.28
N LEU A 86 -6.90 -21.43 -23.19
CA LEU A 86 -7.40 -20.59 -22.11
C LEU A 86 -8.92 -20.43 -22.23
N GLU A 87 -9.46 -20.17 -23.42
CA GLU A 87 -10.92 -20.06 -23.62
C GLU A 87 -11.69 -21.36 -23.34
N ARG A 88 -11.03 -22.52 -23.46
CA ARG A 88 -11.61 -23.83 -23.13
C ARG A 88 -11.50 -24.18 -21.65
N ASP A 89 -10.82 -23.38 -20.83
CA ASP A 89 -10.91 -23.54 -19.38
C ASP A 89 -12.31 -23.15 -18.89
N ASN A 90 -12.85 -23.87 -17.91
CA ASN A 90 -14.24 -23.65 -17.50
C ASN A 90 -14.45 -22.30 -16.78
N LEU A 91 -13.39 -21.73 -16.20
CA LEU A 91 -13.49 -20.52 -15.38
C LEU A 91 -12.85 -19.30 -16.03
N PHE A 92 -11.89 -19.50 -16.93
CA PHE A 92 -11.28 -18.36 -17.63
C PHE A 92 -12.31 -17.47 -18.36
N PRO A 93 -13.24 -17.99 -19.19
CA PRO A 93 -14.23 -17.17 -19.89
C PRO A 93 -15.26 -16.51 -18.98
N ALA A 94 -15.43 -17.04 -17.76
CA ALA A 94 -16.32 -16.45 -16.75
C ALA A 94 -15.72 -15.17 -16.16
N TRP A 95 -14.39 -15.04 -16.17
CA TRP A 95 -13.67 -13.93 -15.53
C TRP A 95 -13.04 -12.96 -16.54
N TRP A 96 -12.59 -13.47 -17.68
CA TRP A 96 -11.89 -12.67 -18.69
C TRP A 96 -12.40 -12.95 -20.10
N LYS A 97 -12.23 -11.95 -20.97
CA LYS A 97 -12.47 -12.06 -22.41
C LYS A 97 -11.14 -11.90 -23.14
N LEU A 98 -10.76 -12.91 -23.89
CA LEU A 98 -9.59 -12.82 -24.76
C LEU A 98 -9.92 -11.97 -26.00
N PRO A 99 -9.05 -11.03 -26.39
CA PRO A 99 -9.18 -10.37 -27.67
C PRO A 99 -8.89 -11.37 -28.79
N LYS A 100 -9.62 -11.22 -29.90
CA LYS A 100 -9.33 -11.97 -31.12
C LYS A 100 -8.10 -11.35 -31.79
N LEU A 101 -6.99 -12.07 -31.77
CA LEU A 101 -5.77 -11.60 -32.42
C LEU A 101 -5.84 -11.80 -33.94
N ILE A 102 -5.37 -10.82 -34.69
CA ILE A 102 -5.21 -10.92 -36.15
C ILE A 102 -3.81 -11.46 -36.50
N GLY A 103 -3.64 -11.96 -37.72
CA GLY A 103 -2.38 -12.55 -38.20
C GLY A 103 -1.12 -11.74 -37.86
N PRO A 104 -1.06 -10.43 -38.17
CA PRO A 104 0.10 -9.59 -37.85
C PRO A 104 0.45 -9.53 -36.35
N GLU A 105 -0.54 -9.53 -35.47
CA GLU A 105 -0.32 -9.49 -34.01
C GLU A 105 0.28 -10.81 -33.52
N LEU A 106 -0.17 -11.94 -34.06
CA LEU A 106 0.39 -13.26 -33.77
C LEU A 106 1.83 -13.40 -34.26
N GLU A 107 2.14 -12.85 -35.44
CA GLU A 107 3.51 -12.85 -35.97
C GLU A 107 4.49 -12.11 -35.03
N VAL A 108 4.05 -11.01 -34.41
CA VAL A 108 4.86 -10.26 -33.43
C VAL A 108 5.14 -11.06 -32.15
N LEU A 109 4.28 -12.04 -31.82
CA LEU A 109 4.43 -12.91 -30.65
C LEU A 109 5.30 -14.15 -30.91
N LYS A 110 5.67 -14.44 -32.16
CA LYS A 110 6.57 -15.54 -32.48
C LYS A 110 7.91 -15.35 -31.79
N GLY A 111 8.38 -16.40 -31.13
CA GLY A 111 9.60 -16.39 -30.32
C GLY A 111 9.60 -15.44 -29.11
N ALA A 112 8.56 -14.62 -28.88
CA ALA A 112 8.54 -13.62 -27.81
C ALA A 112 8.58 -14.23 -26.40
N PHE A 113 8.14 -15.48 -26.27
CA PHE A 113 8.08 -16.21 -25.02
C PHE A 113 9.26 -17.14 -24.77
N ARG A 114 10.30 -17.07 -25.62
CA ARG A 114 11.53 -17.85 -25.42
C ARG A 114 12.43 -17.14 -24.41
N ASN A 115 12.96 -17.88 -23.43
CA ASN A 115 13.90 -17.36 -22.43
C ASN A 115 13.38 -16.13 -21.65
N ILE A 116 12.10 -16.13 -21.28
CA ILE A 116 11.48 -15.00 -20.58
C ILE A 116 12.24 -14.69 -19.29
N GLN A 117 12.62 -13.43 -19.12
CA GLN A 117 13.31 -12.93 -17.93
C GLN A 117 12.32 -12.41 -16.87
N PRO A 118 12.69 -12.43 -15.58
CA PRO A 118 11.88 -11.77 -14.55
C PRO A 118 11.70 -10.29 -14.87
N ARG A 119 10.45 -9.80 -14.79
CA ARG A 119 10.11 -8.37 -14.99
C ARG A 119 10.55 -7.81 -16.35
N ASP A 120 10.50 -8.62 -17.41
CA ASP A 120 10.79 -8.17 -18.78
C ASP A 120 9.81 -7.08 -19.24
N GLN A 121 10.25 -5.82 -19.16
CA GLN A 121 9.43 -4.65 -19.49
C GLN A 121 9.04 -4.63 -20.97
N ASP A 122 9.95 -5.01 -21.87
CA ASP A 122 9.71 -4.95 -23.30
C ASP A 122 8.67 -6.00 -23.72
N LEU A 123 8.76 -7.21 -23.14
CA LEU A 123 7.74 -8.24 -23.33
C LEU A 123 6.39 -7.79 -22.77
N VAL A 124 6.34 -7.28 -21.53
CA VAL A 124 5.09 -6.84 -20.91
C VAL A 124 4.45 -5.70 -21.72
N GLN A 125 5.25 -4.72 -22.16
CA GLN A 125 4.77 -3.61 -22.98
C GLN A 125 4.23 -4.12 -24.32
N LYS A 126 4.97 -4.99 -25.02
CA LYS A 126 4.55 -5.61 -26.28
C LYS A 126 3.23 -6.35 -26.13
N LEU A 127 3.09 -7.15 -25.07
CA LEU A 127 1.84 -7.87 -24.79
C LEU A 127 0.71 -6.90 -24.45
N PHE A 128 0.98 -5.85 -23.68
CA PHE A 128 -0.04 -4.85 -23.36
C PHE A 128 -0.51 -4.12 -24.61
N ASP A 129 0.39 -3.88 -25.56
CA ASP A 129 0.04 -3.23 -26.83
C ASP A 129 -0.86 -4.08 -27.73
N ILE A 130 -0.81 -5.40 -27.58
CA ILE A 130 -1.67 -6.34 -28.32
C ILE A 130 -2.98 -6.60 -27.56
N PHE A 131 -2.88 -6.99 -26.29
CA PHE A 131 -4.04 -7.43 -25.51
C PHE A 131 -4.86 -6.27 -24.93
N LYS A 132 -4.26 -5.09 -24.75
CA LYS A 132 -4.85 -3.88 -24.12
C LYS A 132 -5.49 -4.11 -22.75
N ASN A 133 -5.16 -5.23 -22.10
CA ASN A 133 -5.68 -5.63 -20.80
C ASN A 133 -4.56 -6.31 -19.99
N ILE A 134 -4.18 -5.67 -18.88
CA ILE A 134 -3.07 -6.10 -18.02
C ILE A 134 -3.38 -7.41 -17.28
N GLU A 135 -4.64 -7.63 -16.89
CA GLU A 135 -5.04 -8.86 -16.19
C GLU A 135 -4.94 -10.06 -17.15
N VAL A 136 -5.48 -9.92 -18.37
CA VAL A 136 -5.45 -10.99 -19.38
C VAL A 136 -4.03 -11.38 -19.75
N LEU A 137 -3.15 -10.41 -20.02
CA LEU A 137 -1.76 -10.72 -20.33
C LEU A 137 -1.01 -11.29 -19.12
N SER A 138 -1.36 -10.88 -17.89
CA SER A 138 -0.74 -11.43 -16.69
C SER A 138 -1.13 -12.90 -16.48
N CYS A 139 -2.38 -13.28 -16.77
CA CYS A 139 -2.81 -14.68 -16.81
C CYS A 139 -1.99 -15.48 -17.83
N LEU A 140 -1.81 -14.93 -19.04
CA LEU A 140 -1.02 -15.57 -20.09
C LEU A 140 0.45 -15.77 -19.66
N LEU A 141 1.09 -14.72 -19.16
CA LEU A 141 2.47 -14.79 -18.67
C LEU A 141 2.62 -15.76 -17.49
N ARG A 142 1.65 -15.76 -16.57
CA ARG A 142 1.60 -16.69 -15.43
C ARG A 142 1.53 -18.15 -15.87
N VAL A 143 0.74 -18.49 -16.89
CA VAL A 143 0.65 -19.88 -17.37
C VAL A 143 1.87 -20.28 -18.19
N ILE A 144 2.48 -19.36 -18.93
CA ILE A 144 3.69 -19.63 -19.72
C ILE A 144 4.92 -19.78 -18.82
N CYS A 145 5.16 -18.82 -17.92
CA CYS A 145 6.35 -18.76 -17.07
C CYS A 145 5.98 -18.48 -15.61
N PRO A 146 5.47 -19.50 -14.89
CA PRO A 146 5.00 -19.34 -13.51
C PRO A 146 6.11 -18.92 -12.54
N GLN A 147 7.37 -19.25 -12.86
CA GLN A 147 8.53 -18.86 -12.05
C GLN A 147 8.66 -17.35 -11.92
N HIS A 148 8.31 -16.59 -12.96
CA HIS A 148 8.60 -15.15 -13.06
C HIS A 148 7.36 -14.26 -13.00
N TYR A 149 6.16 -14.80 -13.21
CA TYR A 149 4.94 -14.00 -13.37
C TYR A 149 3.78 -14.49 -12.50
N GLY A 150 3.05 -13.54 -11.92
CA GLY A 150 1.80 -13.71 -11.17
C GLY A 150 0.60 -13.12 -11.93
N ILE A 151 -0.63 -13.43 -11.51
CA ILE A 151 -1.84 -12.83 -12.06
C ILE A 151 -2.08 -11.48 -11.40
N TYR A 152 -2.04 -10.42 -12.20
CA TYR A 152 -2.44 -9.11 -11.74
C TYR A 152 -3.94 -9.10 -11.47
N SER A 153 -4.32 -8.86 -10.21
CA SER A 153 -5.72 -8.83 -9.80
C SER A 153 -5.96 -7.68 -8.82
N ALA A 154 -7.13 -7.05 -8.93
CA ALA A 154 -7.51 -5.93 -8.06
C ALA A 154 -7.41 -6.24 -6.55
N PRO A 155 -7.78 -7.44 -6.04
CA PRO A 155 -7.61 -7.76 -4.62
C PRO A 155 -6.16 -7.67 -4.14
N VAL A 156 -5.21 -8.17 -4.93
CA VAL A 156 -3.78 -8.17 -4.55
C VAL A 156 -3.14 -6.80 -4.82
N GLU A 157 -3.53 -6.11 -5.90
CA GLU A 157 -3.17 -4.70 -6.14
C GLU A 157 -3.49 -3.84 -4.91
N ASN A 158 -4.72 -3.97 -4.38
CA ASN A 158 -5.19 -3.20 -3.25
C ASN A 158 -4.49 -3.61 -1.94
N LEU A 159 -4.28 -4.91 -1.70
CA LEU A 159 -3.58 -5.38 -0.50
C LEU A 159 -2.16 -4.80 -0.42
N LEU A 160 -1.47 -4.72 -1.55
CA LEU A 160 -0.11 -4.19 -1.64
C LEU A 160 -0.05 -2.68 -1.94
N SER A 161 -1.19 -1.99 -1.97
CA SER A 161 -1.32 -0.54 -2.25
C SER A 161 -0.54 -0.07 -3.49
N ILE A 162 -0.60 -0.84 -4.58
CA ILE A 162 0.25 -0.58 -5.74
C ILE A 162 -0.19 0.66 -6.51
N LYS A 163 0.74 1.59 -6.71
CA LYS A 163 0.56 2.83 -7.47
C LYS A 163 1.63 2.96 -8.55
N ALA A 164 1.21 3.33 -9.76
CA ALA A 164 2.09 3.77 -10.85
C ALA A 164 1.29 4.50 -11.93
N GLU A 165 2.00 5.20 -12.82
CA GLU A 165 1.44 6.09 -13.83
C GLU A 165 0.79 5.32 -15.00
N THR A 166 1.27 4.11 -15.30
CA THR A 166 0.78 3.29 -16.41
C THR A 166 0.46 1.85 -15.98
N PRO A 167 -0.45 1.14 -16.68
CA PRO A 167 -0.77 -0.26 -16.37
C PRO A 167 0.46 -1.19 -16.41
N VAL A 168 1.35 -0.99 -17.39
CA VAL A 168 2.59 -1.75 -17.51
C VAL A 168 3.50 -1.49 -16.32
N ARG A 169 3.67 -0.23 -15.92
CA ARG A 169 4.49 0.11 -14.74
C ARG A 169 3.89 -0.46 -13.46
N LYS A 170 2.56 -0.41 -13.30
CA LYS A 170 1.86 -1.04 -12.17
C LYS A 170 2.17 -2.52 -12.08
N TYR A 171 2.12 -3.24 -13.20
CA TYR A 171 2.41 -4.68 -13.21
C TYR A 171 3.88 -4.99 -12.89
N LEU A 172 4.83 -4.18 -13.38
CA LEU A 172 6.24 -4.36 -13.04
C LEU A 172 6.52 -4.13 -11.54
N VAL A 173 5.87 -3.12 -10.93
CA VAL A 173 5.94 -2.89 -9.47
C VAL A 173 5.28 -4.04 -8.71
N TYR A 174 4.17 -4.57 -9.22
CA TYR A 174 3.54 -5.77 -8.67
C TYR A 174 4.50 -6.96 -8.65
N LEU A 175 5.15 -7.28 -9.77
CA LEU A 175 6.12 -8.38 -9.85
C LEU A 175 7.35 -8.16 -8.97
N GLU A 176 7.82 -6.91 -8.82
CA GLU A 176 8.89 -6.56 -7.88
C GLU A 176 8.49 -6.86 -6.44
N ASN A 177 7.29 -6.45 -6.02
CA ASN A 177 6.78 -6.77 -4.68
C ASN A 177 6.62 -8.28 -4.47
N LEU A 178 6.16 -9.03 -5.49
CA LEU A 178 6.07 -10.49 -5.39
C LEU A 178 7.44 -11.14 -5.24
N THR A 179 8.46 -10.61 -5.91
CA THR A 179 9.85 -11.11 -5.81
C THR A 179 10.38 -10.93 -4.39
N GLU A 180 10.17 -9.76 -3.79
CA GLU A 180 10.58 -9.50 -2.40
C GLU A 180 9.89 -10.46 -1.41
N LEU A 181 8.60 -10.73 -1.63
CA LEU A 181 7.86 -11.71 -0.82
C LEU A 181 8.29 -13.16 -1.09
N GLN A 182 8.64 -13.49 -2.33
CA GLN A 182 9.17 -14.80 -2.70
C GLN A 182 10.43 -15.12 -1.91
N GLU A 183 11.36 -14.16 -1.88
CA GLU A 183 12.64 -14.25 -1.18
C GLU A 183 12.45 -14.36 0.34
N GLU A 184 11.60 -13.51 0.94
CA GLU A 184 11.34 -13.50 2.39
C GLU A 184 10.71 -14.80 2.89
N TYR A 185 9.71 -15.33 2.18
CA TYR A 185 8.93 -16.49 2.64
C TYR A 185 9.40 -17.82 2.02
N GLY A 186 10.45 -17.82 1.20
CA GLY A 186 11.01 -19.03 0.59
C GLY A 186 9.99 -19.80 -0.26
N LEU A 187 9.21 -19.07 -1.06
CA LEU A 187 8.28 -19.62 -2.04
C LEU A 187 9.02 -19.92 -3.36
N GLU A 188 8.67 -21.03 -4.02
CA GLU A 188 9.46 -21.50 -5.17
C GLU A 188 9.25 -20.63 -6.41
N ARG A 189 8.04 -20.13 -6.63
CA ARG A 189 7.66 -19.38 -7.84
C ARG A 189 6.91 -18.11 -7.48
N ILE A 190 7.05 -17.07 -8.32
CA ILE A 190 6.23 -15.85 -8.23
C ILE A 190 4.73 -16.18 -8.26
N ALA A 191 4.36 -17.14 -9.10
CA ALA A 191 3.06 -17.80 -9.11
C ALA A 191 2.49 -18.17 -7.73
N ASP A 192 3.32 -18.77 -6.88
CA ASP A 192 2.90 -19.28 -5.58
C ASP A 192 2.71 -18.14 -4.57
N VAL A 193 3.49 -17.07 -4.71
CA VAL A 193 3.33 -15.84 -3.93
C VAL A 193 2.00 -15.17 -4.25
N ASP A 194 1.67 -15.02 -5.54
CA ASP A 194 0.38 -14.46 -5.97
C ASP A 194 -0.80 -15.26 -5.42
N MET A 195 -0.75 -16.59 -5.54
CA MET A 195 -1.78 -17.48 -4.99
C MET A 195 -1.94 -17.33 -3.47
N ALA A 196 -0.83 -17.29 -2.72
CA ALA A 196 -0.85 -17.11 -1.28
C ALA A 196 -1.40 -15.72 -0.87
N LEU A 197 -1.02 -14.65 -1.59
CA LEU A 197 -1.55 -13.31 -1.36
C LEU A 197 -3.04 -13.22 -1.68
N PHE A 198 -3.50 -13.86 -2.76
CA PHE A 198 -4.91 -13.91 -3.07
C PHE A 198 -5.71 -14.61 -1.96
N ALA A 199 -5.19 -15.73 -1.44
CA ALA A 199 -5.78 -16.40 -0.28
C ALA A 199 -5.81 -15.48 0.95
N LEU A 200 -4.73 -14.74 1.20
CA LEU A 200 -4.68 -13.71 2.25
C LEU A 200 -5.76 -12.64 2.05
N CYS A 201 -5.90 -12.09 0.83
CA CYS A 201 -6.92 -11.08 0.52
C CYS A 201 -8.32 -11.61 0.84
N CYS A 202 -8.60 -12.87 0.50
CA CYS A 202 -9.90 -13.48 0.79
C CYS A 202 -10.10 -13.68 2.29
N LEU A 203 -9.07 -14.16 3.01
CA LEU A 203 -9.12 -14.31 4.47
C LEU A 203 -9.39 -12.97 5.19
N LEU A 204 -8.78 -11.88 4.70
CA LEU A 204 -8.96 -10.54 5.27
C LEU A 204 -10.32 -9.93 4.96
N ASN A 205 -10.90 -10.20 3.78
CA ASN A 205 -12.12 -9.52 3.33
C ASN A 205 -13.40 -10.33 3.54
N GLU A 206 -13.32 -11.66 3.59
CA GLU A 206 -14.48 -12.54 3.63
C GLU A 206 -14.69 -13.13 5.03
N GLY A 207 -15.71 -12.66 5.73
CA GLY A 207 -16.00 -13.09 7.12
C GLY A 207 -16.20 -14.61 7.26
N TYR A 208 -16.83 -15.25 6.28
CA TYR A 208 -17.07 -16.70 6.29
C TYR A 208 -15.78 -17.53 6.11
N ILE A 209 -14.76 -17.00 5.43
CA ILE A 209 -13.44 -17.64 5.31
C ILE A 209 -12.64 -17.44 6.59
N ARG A 210 -12.69 -16.22 7.15
CA ARG A 210 -12.01 -15.83 8.39
C ARG A 210 -12.44 -16.64 9.62
N GLN A 211 -13.69 -17.09 9.64
CA GLN A 211 -14.24 -17.89 10.73
C GLN A 211 -13.83 -19.37 10.66
N ASN A 212 -13.19 -19.83 9.57
CA ASN A 212 -12.67 -21.18 9.50
C ASN A 212 -11.53 -21.35 10.52
N PRO A 213 -11.64 -22.28 11.49
CA PRO A 213 -10.61 -22.51 12.51
C PRO A 213 -9.22 -22.81 11.95
N GLU A 214 -9.14 -23.44 10.76
CA GLU A 214 -7.88 -23.79 10.11
C GLU A 214 -7.08 -22.55 9.71
N TYR A 215 -7.75 -21.45 9.38
CA TYR A 215 -7.14 -20.21 8.88
C TYR A 215 -7.10 -19.10 9.92
N HIS A 216 -7.86 -19.26 11.01
CA HIS A 216 -8.02 -18.21 12.01
C HIS A 216 -6.70 -17.79 12.66
N GLN A 217 -5.81 -18.75 12.96
CA GLN A 217 -4.51 -18.42 13.54
C GLN A 217 -3.63 -17.62 12.57
N ILE A 218 -3.68 -17.94 11.27
CA ILE A 218 -2.93 -17.19 10.24
C ILE A 218 -3.44 -15.75 10.15
N TYR A 219 -4.76 -15.56 10.25
CA TYR A 219 -5.39 -14.25 10.31
C TYR A 219 -4.90 -13.44 11.52
N LEU A 220 -4.92 -14.03 12.72
CA LEU A 220 -4.43 -13.36 13.93
C LEU A 220 -2.93 -13.04 13.83
N ASP A 221 -2.11 -13.99 13.37
CA ASP A 221 -0.67 -13.79 13.16
C ASP A 221 -0.41 -12.64 12.17
N TYR A 222 -1.22 -12.52 11.11
CA TYR A 222 -1.14 -11.39 10.18
C TYR A 222 -1.45 -10.07 10.88
N LEU A 223 -2.53 -10.00 11.68
CA LEU A 223 -2.98 -8.76 12.32
C LEU A 223 -2.06 -8.27 13.44
N GLU A 224 -1.70 -9.15 14.35
CA GLU A 224 -1.03 -8.78 15.59
C GLU A 224 0.46 -8.45 15.39
N ARG A 225 1.02 -8.88 14.26
CA ARG A 225 2.48 -8.80 14.03
C ARG A 225 2.84 -7.93 12.83
N PRO A 226 3.99 -7.24 12.90
CA PRO A 226 4.64 -6.70 11.71
C PRO A 226 4.99 -7.85 10.76
N ASN A 227 4.71 -7.66 9.48
CA ASN A 227 5.07 -8.62 8.43
C ASN A 227 5.43 -7.86 7.14
N LEU A 228 6.09 -8.56 6.21
CA LEU A 228 6.58 -7.92 5.00
C LEU A 228 5.44 -7.43 4.08
N VAL A 229 4.30 -8.12 4.05
CA VAL A 229 3.12 -7.70 3.25
C VAL A 229 2.66 -6.30 3.69
N LYS A 230 2.49 -6.09 5.01
CA LYS A 230 2.17 -4.78 5.59
C LYS A 230 3.23 -3.71 5.29
N LYS A 231 4.52 -4.07 5.39
CA LYS A 231 5.63 -3.14 5.10
C LYS A 231 5.63 -2.69 3.64
N ILE A 232 5.44 -3.62 2.70
CA ILE A 232 5.35 -3.32 1.26
C ILE A 232 4.12 -2.45 0.99
N SER A 233 2.96 -2.81 1.54
CA SER A 233 1.74 -2.03 1.39
C SER A 233 1.90 -0.60 1.89
N ALA A 234 2.44 -0.42 3.10
CA ALA A 234 2.73 0.91 3.64
C ALA A 234 3.75 1.68 2.78
N ARG A 235 4.84 1.03 2.35
CA ARG A 235 5.85 1.63 1.46
C ARG A 235 5.22 2.14 0.17
N ASN A 236 4.34 1.35 -0.46
CA ASN A 236 3.71 1.71 -1.72
C ASN A 236 2.62 2.78 -1.54
N ALA A 237 1.82 2.70 -0.47
CA ALA A 237 0.79 3.69 -0.16
C ALA A 237 1.40 5.09 0.08
N LEU A 238 2.52 5.12 0.81
CA LEU A 238 3.25 6.34 1.16
C LEU A 238 4.22 6.80 0.06
N ARG A 239 4.46 5.97 -0.97
CA ARG A 239 5.29 6.34 -2.11
C ARG A 239 4.66 7.57 -2.75
N ASN A 240 5.47 8.62 -2.92
CA ASN A 240 5.06 9.87 -3.54
C ASN A 240 3.97 10.66 -2.80
N ILE A 241 3.63 10.32 -1.53
CA ILE A 241 2.65 11.10 -0.75
C ILE A 241 3.01 12.61 -0.66
N ARG A 242 4.30 12.93 -0.74
CA ARG A 242 4.80 14.32 -0.76
C ARG A 242 4.78 14.98 -2.15
N GLN A 243 4.68 14.19 -3.22
CA GLN A 243 4.62 14.65 -4.61
C GLN A 243 3.18 14.71 -5.13
N GLU A 244 2.28 13.91 -4.55
CA GLU A 244 0.86 13.83 -4.92
C GLU A 244 0.05 15.08 -4.50
N ASN A 245 0.61 16.31 -4.46
CA ASN A 245 -0.11 17.54 -4.08
C ASN A 245 -1.12 17.37 -2.92
N ILE A 246 -0.78 16.54 -1.93
CA ILE A 246 -1.67 16.26 -0.81
C ILE A 246 -1.60 17.47 0.11
N TYR A 247 -2.66 18.27 0.10
CA TYR A 247 -2.84 19.33 1.08
C TYR A 247 -3.23 18.65 2.40
N TYR A 248 -2.30 18.64 3.36
CA TYR A 248 -2.56 18.04 4.67
C TYR A 248 -3.79 18.65 5.35
N LEU A 249 -4.11 19.92 5.07
CA LEU A 249 -5.32 20.58 5.56
C LEU A 249 -6.62 20.00 4.96
N ASP A 250 -6.66 19.70 3.66
CA ASP A 250 -7.83 19.07 3.02
C ASP A 250 -8.11 17.70 3.62
N LEU A 251 -7.05 16.91 3.85
CA LEU A 251 -7.18 15.63 4.53
C LEU A 251 -7.62 15.82 5.98
N ALA A 252 -7.02 16.75 6.71
CA ALA A 252 -7.38 17.02 8.10
C ALA A 252 -8.87 17.38 8.23
N GLU A 253 -9.39 18.24 7.35
CA GLU A 253 -10.80 18.60 7.31
C GLU A 253 -11.70 17.38 7.02
N SER A 254 -11.28 16.52 6.08
CA SER A 254 -12.00 15.28 5.75
C SER A 254 -12.08 14.29 6.93
N PHE A 255 -11.06 14.28 7.81
CA PHE A 255 -11.04 13.41 8.98
C PHE A 255 -11.69 14.02 10.22
N LEU A 256 -11.90 15.34 10.28
CA LEU A 256 -12.29 16.05 11.50
C LEU A 256 -13.52 15.48 12.24
N GLU A 257 -14.55 15.10 11.50
CA GLU A 257 -15.79 14.59 12.10
C GLU A 257 -15.64 13.14 12.59
N ASN A 258 -14.90 12.31 11.84
CA ASN A 258 -14.80 10.86 12.06
C ASN A 258 -13.63 10.47 12.97
N ASP A 259 -12.54 11.22 12.89
CA ASP A 259 -11.29 10.95 13.61
C ASP A 259 -10.52 12.27 13.88
N PRO A 260 -10.91 13.01 14.95
CA PRO A 260 -10.25 14.27 15.29
C PRO A 260 -8.77 14.10 15.69
N GLU A 261 -8.34 12.89 16.06
CA GLU A 261 -6.92 12.57 16.32
C GLU A 261 -6.10 12.71 15.05
N ILE A 262 -6.49 11.96 14.02
CA ILE A 262 -5.81 11.94 12.72
C ILE A 262 -5.90 13.31 12.07
N ALA A 263 -7.06 13.96 12.15
CA ALA A 263 -7.22 15.34 11.68
C ALA A 263 -6.21 16.30 12.34
N GLY A 264 -6.05 16.22 13.66
CA GLY A 264 -5.10 17.06 14.39
C GLY A 264 -3.64 16.76 14.08
N ILE A 265 -3.29 15.48 13.86
CA ILE A 265 -1.93 15.08 13.44
C ILE A 265 -1.61 15.62 12.04
N LEU A 266 -2.55 15.53 11.10
CA LEU A 266 -2.39 16.02 9.73
C LEU A 266 -2.26 17.55 9.69
N ALA A 267 -3.18 18.26 10.34
CA ALA A 267 -3.11 19.72 10.44
C ALA A 267 -1.83 20.18 11.17
N GLY A 268 -1.44 19.47 12.22
CA GLY A 268 -0.18 19.69 12.92
C GLY A 268 1.07 19.46 12.05
N LYS A 269 1.00 18.53 11.09
CA LYS A 269 2.08 18.33 10.10
C LYS A 269 2.17 19.51 9.13
N GLU A 270 1.04 20.06 8.70
CA GLU A 270 1.03 21.28 7.89
C GLU A 270 1.66 22.45 8.65
N LEU A 271 1.27 22.64 9.91
CA LEU A 271 1.85 23.66 10.78
C LEU A 271 3.37 23.53 10.87
N GLU A 272 3.88 22.31 11.10
CA GLU A 272 5.32 22.05 11.16
C GLU A 272 6.02 22.41 9.84
N CYS A 273 5.43 22.03 8.69
CA CYS A 273 5.95 22.36 7.37
C CYS A 273 6.00 23.87 7.14
N LEU A 274 4.92 24.60 7.49
CA LEU A 274 4.84 26.05 7.36
C LEU A 274 5.92 26.75 8.18
N ILE A 275 6.06 26.40 9.46
CA ILE A 275 7.07 27.01 10.34
C ILE A 275 8.48 26.68 9.87
N ASN A 276 8.75 25.43 9.46
CA ASN A 276 10.05 25.06 8.93
C ASN A 276 10.39 25.82 7.64
N ARG A 277 9.42 26.06 6.75
CA ARG A 277 9.60 26.86 5.53
C ARG A 277 9.98 28.29 5.88
N LEU A 278 9.17 28.98 6.69
CA LEU A 278 9.42 30.37 7.09
C LEU A 278 10.76 30.53 7.81
N PHE A 279 11.09 29.59 8.68
CA PHE A 279 12.37 29.59 9.38
C PHE A 279 13.57 29.40 8.42
N SER A 280 13.43 28.52 7.43
CA SER A 280 14.48 28.30 6.41
C SER A 280 14.70 29.52 5.51
N GLU A 281 13.62 30.25 5.17
CA GLU A 281 13.68 31.50 4.42
C GLU A 281 14.39 32.64 5.19
N LEU A 282 14.31 32.63 6.53
CA LEU A 282 15.12 33.51 7.37
C LEU A 282 16.60 33.10 7.41
N GLN A 283 16.89 31.79 7.54
CA GLN A 283 18.26 31.28 7.62
C GLN A 283 19.06 31.42 6.31
N THR A 284 18.41 31.31 5.15
CA THR A 284 19.08 31.55 3.87
C THR A 284 19.60 33.00 3.75
N ARG A 285 19.06 33.93 4.54
CA ARG A 285 19.53 35.32 4.60
C ARG A 285 20.70 35.51 5.58
N HIS A 286 20.85 34.70 6.62
CA HIS A 286 21.92 34.79 7.63
C HIS A 286 22.31 33.40 8.18
N LYS A 287 23.61 33.08 8.25
CA LYS A 287 24.27 31.87 8.81
C LYS A 287 23.35 30.71 9.24
N ILE A 288 23.57 29.54 8.64
CA ILE A 288 22.88 28.28 8.92
C ILE A 288 23.07 27.87 10.39
N TYR A 289 21.99 27.88 11.18
CA TYR A 289 21.94 27.28 12.51
C TYR A 289 21.22 25.92 12.45
N PRO A 290 21.60 24.94 13.29
CA PRO A 290 20.89 23.67 13.37
C PRO A 290 19.42 23.89 13.75
N PRO A 291 18.49 23.05 13.25
CA PRO A 291 17.06 23.23 13.50
C PRO A 291 16.74 23.07 14.99
N GLY A 292 16.26 24.15 15.62
CA GLY A 292 15.79 24.15 17.00
C GLY A 292 14.39 23.55 17.18
N PRO A 293 13.97 23.27 18.43
CA PRO A 293 12.60 22.88 18.76
C PRO A 293 11.58 23.96 18.36
N MET A 294 10.30 23.57 18.24
CA MET A 294 9.22 24.47 17.78
C MET A 294 9.16 25.82 18.52
N PRO A 295 9.23 25.89 19.87
CA PRO A 295 9.16 27.16 20.58
C PRO A 295 10.27 28.14 20.18
N GLU A 296 11.51 27.65 20.01
CA GLU A 296 12.64 28.50 19.61
C GLU A 296 12.43 29.09 18.21
N LYS A 297 11.90 28.29 17.27
CA LYS A 297 11.57 28.76 15.92
C LYS A 297 10.50 29.85 15.96
N LEU A 298 9.48 29.68 16.80
CA LEU A 298 8.40 30.67 16.95
C LEU A 298 8.89 31.97 17.55
N GLU A 299 9.76 31.91 18.56
CA GLU A 299 10.41 33.10 19.14
C GLU A 299 11.20 33.86 18.08
N GLU A 300 12.03 33.16 17.30
CA GLU A 300 12.83 33.82 16.27
C GLU A 300 11.96 34.43 15.16
N LEU A 301 10.93 33.72 14.69
CA LEU A 301 10.00 34.22 13.69
C LEU A 301 9.24 35.47 14.18
N ALA A 302 8.83 35.50 15.45
CA ALA A 302 8.17 36.65 16.07
C ALA A 302 9.13 37.83 16.25
N LEU A 303 10.35 37.60 16.73
CA LEU A 303 11.39 38.64 16.86
C LEU A 303 11.70 39.31 15.51
N ARG A 304 11.66 38.53 14.43
CA ARG A 304 11.85 39.00 13.05
C ARG A 304 10.59 39.60 12.43
N LYS A 305 9.48 39.66 13.17
CA LYS A 305 8.17 40.20 12.74
C LYS A 305 7.63 39.50 11.48
N VAL A 306 7.89 38.21 11.33
CA VAL A 306 7.26 37.39 10.26
C VAL A 306 5.75 37.28 10.51
N PHE A 307 5.33 37.28 11.76
CA PHE A 307 3.94 37.38 12.20
C PHE A 307 3.83 38.18 13.51
N SER A 308 2.60 38.52 13.92
CA SER A 308 2.34 39.23 15.17
C SER A 308 2.43 38.32 16.40
N ASP A 309 2.57 38.92 17.59
CA ASP A 309 2.55 38.17 18.86
C ASP A 309 1.25 37.38 19.06
N GLN A 310 0.12 37.90 18.57
CA GLN A 310 -1.15 37.17 18.60
C GLN A 310 -1.10 35.89 17.76
N VAL A 311 -0.55 35.98 16.55
CA VAL A 311 -0.40 34.81 15.66
C VAL A 311 0.57 33.80 16.27
N LYS A 312 1.64 34.26 16.91
CA LYS A 312 2.57 33.39 17.66
C LYS A 312 1.84 32.60 18.75
N GLU A 313 1.03 33.27 19.56
CA GLU A 313 0.26 32.62 20.62
C GLU A 313 -0.72 31.57 20.07
N ASP A 314 -1.39 31.89 18.96
CA ASP A 314 -2.33 30.96 18.33
C ASP A 314 -1.62 29.73 17.76
N ILE A 315 -0.47 29.93 17.10
CA ILE A 315 0.39 28.82 16.64
C ILE A 315 0.85 27.95 17.81
N GLN A 316 1.22 28.55 18.95
CA GLN A 316 1.62 27.78 20.13
C GLN A 316 0.45 26.92 20.65
N LYS A 317 -0.77 27.46 20.74
CA LYS A 317 -1.97 26.69 21.12
C LYS A 317 -2.26 25.55 20.15
N TRP A 318 -2.03 25.76 18.85
CA TRP A 318 -2.19 24.71 17.84
C TRP A 318 -1.12 23.64 17.95
N TRP A 319 0.12 24.02 18.26
CA TRP A 319 1.19 23.08 18.55
C TRP A 319 0.87 22.20 19.76
N ASP A 320 0.32 22.79 20.82
CA ASP A 320 -0.13 22.06 21.99
C ASP A 320 -1.30 21.12 21.65
N THR A 321 -2.24 21.57 20.81
CA THR A 321 -3.33 20.72 20.27
C THR A 321 -2.80 19.53 19.48
N ARG A 322 -1.80 19.75 18.63
CA ARG A 322 -1.12 18.65 17.93
C ARG A 322 -0.49 17.67 18.91
N ASN A 323 0.18 18.15 19.96
CA ASN A 323 0.81 17.26 20.95
C ASN A 323 -0.23 16.44 21.71
N ASP A 324 -1.36 17.05 22.06
CA ASP A 324 -2.49 16.33 22.65
C ASP A 324 -3.00 15.23 21.70
N CYS A 325 -3.19 15.52 20.41
CA CYS A 325 -3.57 14.50 19.42
C CYS A 325 -2.55 13.34 19.31
N VAL A 326 -1.27 13.58 19.59
CA VAL A 326 -0.23 12.53 19.52
C VAL A 326 -0.14 11.71 20.81
N HIS A 327 -0.60 12.25 21.95
CA HIS A 327 -0.34 11.68 23.27
C HIS A 327 -1.60 11.24 24.03
N LEU A 328 -2.79 11.68 23.63
CA LEU A 328 -4.04 11.26 24.24
C LEU A 328 -4.40 9.82 23.84
N ASN A 329 -4.77 9.00 24.83
CA ASN A 329 -5.36 7.67 24.56
C ASN A 329 -6.85 7.83 24.21
N LEU A 330 -7.15 8.21 22.97
CA LEU A 330 -8.51 8.54 22.56
C LEU A 330 -9.45 7.33 22.46
N ALA A 331 -8.93 6.11 22.56
CA ALA A 331 -9.75 4.90 22.71
C ALA A 331 -10.56 4.90 24.03
N GLU A 332 -10.13 5.67 25.01
CA GLU A 332 -10.76 5.79 26.33
C GLU A 332 -11.43 7.16 26.55
N ALA A 333 -11.37 8.05 25.56
CA ALA A 333 -11.92 9.40 25.68
C ALA A 333 -13.45 9.41 25.62
N SER A 334 -14.05 10.21 26.49
CA SER A 334 -15.49 10.45 26.50
C SER A 334 -15.93 11.34 25.33
N GLU A 335 -17.20 11.23 24.93
CA GLU A 335 -17.77 12.05 23.85
C GLU A 335 -17.59 13.57 24.06
N PRO A 336 -17.71 14.14 25.28
CA PRO A 336 -17.38 15.55 25.52
C PRO A 336 -15.92 15.90 25.25
N GLU A 337 -14.97 15.03 25.62
CA GLU A 337 -13.53 15.23 25.38
C GLU A 337 -13.23 15.20 23.88
N LEU A 338 -13.85 14.28 23.14
CA LEU A 338 -13.75 14.20 21.68
C LEU A 338 -14.32 15.45 21.00
N ASN A 339 -15.46 15.96 21.49
CA ASN A 339 -16.06 17.19 20.97
C ASN A 339 -15.18 18.42 21.24
N GLN A 340 -14.55 18.50 22.42
CA GLN A 340 -13.61 19.56 22.74
C GLN A 340 -12.36 19.49 21.85
N LEU A 341 -11.81 18.28 21.64
CA LEU A 341 -10.68 18.08 20.73
C LEU A 341 -11.05 18.49 19.30
N ARG A 342 -12.21 18.05 18.79
CA ARG A 342 -12.72 18.42 17.47
C ARG A 342 -12.83 19.93 17.30
N ALA A 343 -13.33 20.65 18.30
CA ALA A 343 -13.41 22.11 18.26
C ALA A 343 -12.02 22.77 18.17
N ARG A 344 -11.03 22.30 18.95
CA ARG A 344 -9.66 22.81 18.90
C ARG A 344 -8.97 22.51 17.57
N VAL A 345 -9.13 21.29 17.05
CA VAL A 345 -8.57 20.90 15.74
C VAL A 345 -9.21 21.72 14.62
N ARG A 346 -10.52 21.98 14.67
CA ARG A 346 -11.20 22.86 13.71
C ARG A 346 -10.60 24.27 13.71
N GLN A 347 -10.38 24.85 14.89
CA GLN A 347 -9.74 26.16 15.02
C GLN A 347 -8.32 26.17 14.44
N MET A 348 -7.54 25.12 14.68
CA MET A 348 -6.22 24.97 14.07
C MET A 348 -6.29 24.89 12.54
N ILE A 349 -7.19 24.10 11.96
CA ILE A 349 -7.34 23.97 10.50
C ILE A 349 -7.71 25.33 9.88
N THR A 350 -8.73 26.00 10.41
CA THR A 350 -9.16 27.32 9.92
C THR A 350 -8.05 28.37 10.04
N GLY A 351 -7.37 28.43 11.19
CA GLY A 351 -6.29 29.39 11.39
C GLY A 351 -5.08 29.15 10.49
N LEU A 352 -4.75 27.88 10.20
CA LEU A 352 -3.67 27.54 9.26
C LEU A 352 -4.00 27.97 7.83
N TRP A 353 -5.25 27.80 7.39
CA TRP A 353 -5.71 28.34 6.10
C TRP A 353 -5.51 29.86 6.03
N GLU A 354 -6.01 30.59 7.03
CA GLU A 354 -5.90 32.05 7.07
C GLU A 354 -4.43 32.54 7.03
N ILE A 355 -3.53 31.86 7.74
CA ILE A 355 -2.10 32.22 7.73
C ILE A 355 -1.48 31.93 6.35
N LYS A 356 -1.78 30.78 5.74
CA LYS A 356 -1.24 30.44 4.42
C LYS A 356 -1.70 31.45 3.37
N ASP A 357 -2.99 31.78 3.36
CA ASP A 357 -3.56 32.77 2.44
C ASP A 357 -2.86 34.12 2.58
N ARG A 358 -2.59 34.56 3.82
CA ARG A 358 -1.90 35.84 4.09
C ARG A 358 -0.42 35.87 3.70
N ILE A 359 0.26 34.73 3.75
CA ILE A 359 1.70 34.62 3.45
C ILE A 359 1.93 34.40 1.96
N GLU A 360 0.98 33.78 1.25
CA GLU A 360 1.07 33.45 -0.17
C GLU A 360 0.42 34.51 -1.09
N SER A 361 -0.31 35.47 -0.50
CA SER A 361 -0.76 36.73 -1.15
C SER A 361 0.34 37.78 -1.13
#